data_AF-A0A090WL43-F1
#
_entry.id   AF-A0A090WL43-F1
#
_cell.length_a   1.000
_cell.length_b   1.000
_cell.length_c   1.000
_cell.angle_alpha   90.00
_cell.angle_beta   90.00
_cell.angle_gamma   90.00
#
_symmetry.space_group_name_H-M   'P 1'
#
loop_
_entity.id
_entity.type
_entity.pdbx_description
1 polymer ?
#
loop_
_entity_poly.entity_id
_entity_poly.type
_entity_poly.pdbx_seq_one_letter_code
_entity_poly.pdbx_strand_id
1 'polypeptide(L)'
;MKNLIILLITVISFQFTNAQEFNKTNKYTVANRMDTKQQEYATALFDIVATDDASMKIATLSILDLDLFEDVTITLLTNPNLDSINEIIKVDINYSTCCYHAETHYYMITDTNESISLPYIENEFCENTTTEVQYIFPVQKLGKEAIILKTEVSFTEKHTIKDLKILQSFAWNDDDFNDNESVAYSGIDNN
;
A
#
# COMPACT_ATOMS: atom_id res chain seq x y z
N MET A 1 3.28 -36.53 52.71
CA MET A 1 3.97 -35.52 51.88
C MET A 1 3.51 -35.75 50.44
N LYS A 2 2.57 -34.94 49.93
CA LYS A 2 2.05 -35.04 48.55
C LYS A 2 2.79 -34.01 47.71
N ASN A 3 3.56 -34.48 46.73
CA ASN A 3 4.24 -33.64 45.75
C ASN A 3 3.20 -32.96 44.86
N LEU A 4 3.11 -31.64 44.95
CA LEU A 4 2.29 -30.82 44.06
C LEU A 4 3.16 -30.45 42.85
N ILE A 5 2.95 -31.11 41.72
CA ILE A 5 3.55 -30.72 40.44
C ILE A 5 2.70 -29.57 39.89
N ILE A 6 3.26 -28.36 39.90
CA ILE A 6 2.64 -27.18 39.27
C ILE A 6 2.97 -27.25 37.78
N LEU A 7 1.99 -27.64 36.97
CA LEU A 7 2.11 -27.70 35.52
C LEU A 7 1.84 -26.28 34.98
N LEU A 8 2.92 -25.57 34.64
CA LEU A 8 2.86 -24.24 34.04
C LEU A 8 2.45 -24.40 32.56
N ILE A 9 1.16 -24.33 32.28
CA ILE A 9 0.64 -24.29 30.91
C ILE A 9 0.90 -22.88 30.37
N THR A 10 2.00 -22.71 29.65
CA THR A 10 2.20 -21.52 28.80
C THR A 10 1.20 -21.61 27.66
N VAL A 11 0.06 -20.92 27.82
CA VAL A 11 -0.88 -20.68 26.73
C VAL A 11 -0.17 -19.76 25.74
N ILE A 12 0.42 -20.34 24.69
CA ILE A 12 0.81 -19.59 23.50
C ILE A 12 -0.51 -19.16 22.86
N SER A 13 -1.01 -18.00 23.26
CA SER A 13 -2.10 -17.34 22.57
C SER A 13 -1.54 -16.92 21.20
N PHE A 14 -1.72 -17.77 20.19
CA PHE A 14 -1.70 -17.31 18.81
C PHE A 14 -2.77 -16.24 18.70
N GLN A 15 -2.35 -14.99 18.77
CA GLN A 15 -3.17 -13.85 18.42
C GLN A 15 -3.42 -14.00 16.92
N PHE A 16 -4.55 -14.59 16.54
CA PHE A 16 -5.04 -14.49 15.16
C PHE A 16 -5.42 -13.03 14.95
N THR A 17 -4.45 -12.19 14.61
CA THR A 17 -4.73 -10.85 14.11
C THR A 17 -5.45 -11.04 12.78
N ASN A 18 -6.71 -10.57 12.71
CA ASN A 18 -7.40 -10.51 11.42
C ASN A 18 -6.54 -9.65 10.48
N ALA A 19 -6.27 -10.17 9.28
CA ALA A 19 -5.60 -9.41 8.24
C ALA A 19 -6.33 -8.07 8.04
N GLN A 20 -5.58 -6.98 8.09
CA GLN A 20 -6.10 -5.65 7.84
C GLN A 20 -6.13 -5.37 6.34
N GLU A 21 -7.05 -4.53 5.91
CA GLU A 21 -7.15 -4.05 4.54
C GLU A 21 -7.09 -2.53 4.53
N PHE A 22 -6.74 -1.96 3.38
CA PHE A 22 -6.89 -0.53 3.15
C PHE A 22 -8.37 -0.15 3.20
N ASN A 23 -8.67 0.94 3.91
CA ASN A 23 -10.04 1.43 4.05
C ASN A 23 -10.16 2.87 3.51
N LYS A 24 -11.31 3.21 2.95
CA LYS A 24 -11.61 4.60 2.58
C LYS A 24 -11.46 5.51 3.80
N THR A 25 -10.86 6.67 3.59
CA THR A 25 -10.61 7.65 4.65
C THR A 25 -11.05 9.04 4.23
N ASN A 26 -11.38 9.87 5.22
CA ASN A 26 -11.59 11.31 5.06
C ASN A 26 -10.47 12.14 5.74
N LYS A 27 -9.45 11.48 6.30
CA LYS A 27 -8.31 12.12 6.96
C LYS A 27 -7.44 12.91 5.98
N TYR A 28 -7.42 12.49 4.72
CA TYR A 28 -6.65 13.11 3.65
C TYR A 28 -7.55 13.44 2.47
N THR A 29 -7.15 14.47 1.73
CA THR A 29 -7.84 14.90 0.52
C THR A 29 -6.86 15.42 -0.52
N VAL A 30 -7.34 15.57 -1.75
CA VAL A 30 -6.61 16.17 -2.86
C VAL A 30 -6.92 17.67 -2.90
N ALA A 31 -5.90 18.51 -2.89
CA ALA A 31 -5.99 19.95 -3.08
C ALA A 31 -5.36 20.33 -4.44
N ASN A 32 -6.12 21.05 -5.28
CA ASN A 32 -5.58 21.56 -6.54
C ASN A 32 -4.57 22.68 -6.26
N ARG A 33 -3.36 22.53 -6.78
CA ARG A 33 -2.36 23.60 -6.76
C ARG A 33 -2.65 24.53 -7.94
N MET A 34 -3.39 25.61 -7.69
CA MET A 34 -3.54 26.68 -8.67
C MET A 34 -2.19 27.36 -8.91
N ASP A 35 -1.46 26.92 -9.93
CA ASP A 35 -0.30 27.67 -10.44
C ASP A 35 -0.72 28.44 -11.68
N THR A 36 -0.58 29.76 -11.64
CA THR A 36 -0.95 30.71 -12.71
C THR A 36 -0.28 30.45 -14.07
N LYS A 37 0.62 29.47 -14.17
CA LYS A 37 1.31 29.04 -15.39
C LYS A 37 0.81 27.71 -15.98
N GLN A 38 -0.20 27.07 -15.39
CA GLN A 38 -0.81 25.82 -15.90
C GLN A 38 -1.55 25.97 -17.24
N GLN A 39 -1.61 27.17 -17.82
CA GLN A 39 -2.30 27.42 -19.09
C GLN A 39 -1.59 26.84 -20.34
N GLU A 40 -0.41 26.24 -20.20
CA GLU A 40 0.39 25.82 -21.36
C GLU A 40 0.70 24.31 -21.43
N TYR A 41 0.34 23.50 -20.43
CA TYR A 41 0.64 22.05 -20.42
C TYR A 41 -0.55 21.21 -19.95
N ALA A 42 -0.72 20.03 -20.56
CA ALA A 42 -1.75 19.01 -20.26
C ALA A 42 -1.63 18.35 -18.87
N THR A 43 -0.79 18.91 -17.99
CA THR A 43 -0.43 18.35 -16.70
C THR A 43 -0.92 19.26 -15.58
N ALA A 44 -1.70 18.72 -14.64
CA ALA A 44 -2.03 19.41 -13.39
C ALA A 44 -1.30 18.81 -12.20
N LEU A 45 -0.91 19.70 -11.28
CA LEU A 45 -0.27 19.33 -10.02
C LEU A 45 -1.31 19.37 -8.90
N PHE A 46 -1.34 18.31 -8.11
CA PHE A 46 -2.25 18.18 -6.97
C PHE A 46 -1.45 17.85 -5.72
N ASP A 47 -1.79 18.49 -4.62
CA ASP A 47 -1.21 18.18 -3.32
C ASP A 47 -2.13 17.20 -2.58
N ILE A 48 -1.53 16.18 -1.95
CA ILE A 48 -2.21 15.37 -0.94
C ILE A 48 -1.96 16.03 0.41
N VAL A 49 -3.04 16.42 1.08
CA VAL A 49 -2.98 17.16 2.34
C VAL A 49 -3.87 16.51 3.40
N ALA A 50 -3.56 16.77 4.67
CA ALA A 50 -4.51 16.44 5.74
C ALA A 50 -5.76 17.33 5.63
N THR A 51 -6.93 16.75 5.85
CA THR A 51 -8.22 17.44 5.72
C THR A 51 -8.43 18.51 6.80
N ASP A 52 -7.91 18.27 8.00
CA ASP A 52 -8.00 19.16 9.16
C ASP A 52 -6.88 20.22 9.22
N ASP A 53 -5.77 19.96 8.54
CA ASP A 53 -4.65 20.91 8.39
C ASP A 53 -4.05 20.84 6.98
N ALA A 54 -4.53 21.71 6.10
CA ALA A 54 -4.03 21.80 4.73
C ALA A 54 -2.56 22.27 4.64
N SER A 55 -1.94 22.75 5.73
CA SER A 55 -0.50 23.05 5.75
C SER A 55 0.35 21.79 5.88
N MET A 56 -0.22 20.70 6.40
CA MET A 56 0.39 19.37 6.41
C MET A 56 0.27 18.74 5.01
N LYS A 57 1.26 19.03 4.18
CA LYS A 57 1.40 18.42 2.87
C LYS A 57 2.11 17.07 2.97
N ILE A 58 1.44 16.03 2.47
CA ILE A 58 2.00 14.67 2.36
C ILE A 58 2.87 14.54 1.12
N ALA A 59 2.32 14.90 -0.04
CA ALA A 59 2.98 14.73 -1.34
C ALA A 59 2.41 15.69 -2.37
N THR A 60 3.12 15.82 -3.49
CA THR A 60 2.63 16.48 -4.71
C THR A 60 2.61 15.46 -5.83
N LEU A 61 1.44 15.25 -6.43
CA LEU A 61 1.18 14.38 -7.57
C LEU A 61 1.13 15.19 -8.86
N SER A 62 1.51 14.55 -9.96
CA SER A 62 1.42 15.10 -11.30
C SER A 62 0.48 14.23 -12.12
N ILE A 63 -0.65 14.79 -12.57
CA ILE A 63 -1.61 14.08 -13.43
C ILE A 63 -1.32 14.53 -14.86
N LEU A 64 -0.82 13.61 -15.69
CA LEU A 64 -0.21 13.93 -16.99
C LEU A 64 -1.23 14.00 -18.15
N ASP A 65 -2.46 13.47 -17.98
CA ASP A 65 -3.50 13.43 -19.02
C ASP A 65 -4.90 13.72 -18.46
N LEU A 66 -5.21 15.00 -18.24
CA LEU A 66 -6.48 15.42 -17.61
C LEU A 66 -7.73 15.05 -18.41
N ASP A 67 -7.63 14.84 -19.72
CA ASP A 67 -8.76 14.44 -20.56
C ASP A 67 -9.19 12.98 -20.30
N LEU A 68 -8.27 12.14 -19.82
CA LEU A 68 -8.52 10.73 -19.49
C LEU A 68 -8.67 10.50 -17.99
N PHE A 69 -8.33 11.48 -17.16
CA PHE A 69 -8.46 11.42 -15.71
C PHE A 69 -9.92 11.19 -15.29
N GLU A 70 -10.13 10.19 -14.44
CA GLU A 70 -11.45 9.85 -13.92
C GLU A 70 -11.59 10.27 -12.45
N ASP A 71 -10.78 9.70 -11.57
CA ASP A 71 -10.79 10.07 -10.15
C ASP A 71 -9.44 9.83 -9.44
N VAL A 72 -9.36 10.34 -8.22
CA VAL A 72 -8.34 9.97 -7.24
C VAL A 72 -9.04 9.34 -6.04
N THR A 73 -8.63 8.13 -5.68
CA THR A 73 -9.11 7.45 -4.47
C THR A 73 -8.00 7.39 -3.43
N ILE A 74 -8.30 7.83 -2.19
CA ILE A 74 -7.37 7.75 -1.06
C ILE A 74 -7.89 6.73 -0.04
N THR A 75 -7.03 5.78 0.30
CA THR A 75 -7.29 4.78 1.34
C THR A 75 -6.15 4.73 2.35
N LEU A 76 -6.44 4.20 3.53
CA LEU A 76 -5.55 4.22 4.68
C LEU A 76 -5.40 2.83 5.28
N LEU A 77 -4.17 2.47 5.62
CA LEU A 77 -3.84 1.34 6.48
C LEU A 77 -3.18 1.89 7.75
N THR A 78 -3.82 1.71 8.90
CA THR A 78 -3.32 2.19 10.19
C THR A 78 -2.50 1.12 10.89
N ASN A 79 -1.50 1.54 11.67
CA ASN A 79 -0.63 0.68 12.45
C ASN A 79 -0.08 -0.50 11.62
N PRO A 80 0.71 -0.25 10.57
CA PRO A 80 1.15 -1.29 9.63
C PRO A 80 2.12 -2.31 10.22
N ASN A 81 2.43 -2.22 11.52
CA ASN A 81 3.43 -3.03 12.23
C ASN A 81 4.82 -2.90 11.59
N LEU A 82 5.19 -1.66 11.27
CA LEU A 82 6.51 -1.22 10.83
C LEU A 82 7.00 -0.16 11.83
N ASP A 83 8.19 -0.34 12.37
CA ASP A 83 8.76 0.58 13.37
C ASP A 83 8.80 2.02 12.87
N SER A 84 8.39 2.97 13.72
CA SER A 84 8.27 4.40 13.42
C SER A 84 7.30 4.77 12.30
N ILE A 85 6.49 3.84 11.77
CA ILE A 85 5.41 4.15 10.82
C ILE A 85 4.05 4.05 11.50
N ASN A 86 3.32 5.17 11.50
CA ASN A 86 1.97 5.26 12.07
C ASN A 86 0.90 4.70 11.13
N GLU A 87 1.00 5.05 9.85
CA GLU A 87 -0.01 4.72 8.85
C GLU A 87 0.57 4.78 7.43
N ILE A 88 -0.16 4.17 6.50
CA ILE A 88 0.20 4.13 5.09
C ILE A 88 -0.99 4.64 4.30
N ILE A 89 -0.75 5.68 3.52
CA ILE A 89 -1.72 6.28 2.61
C ILE A 89 -1.50 5.64 1.24
N LYS A 90 -2.52 4.97 0.72
CA LYS A 90 -2.56 4.50 -0.67
C LYS A 90 -3.41 5.48 -1.49
N VAL A 91 -2.84 5.99 -2.56
CA VAL A 91 -3.49 6.90 -3.50
C VAL A 91 -3.54 6.24 -4.87
N ASP A 92 -4.74 5.97 -5.37
CA ASP A 92 -4.98 5.45 -6.70
C ASP A 92 -5.45 6.60 -7.60
N ILE A 93 -4.73 6.88 -8.68
CA ILE A 93 -5.12 7.82 -9.75
C ILE A 93 -5.60 6.99 -10.93
N ASN A 94 -6.85 7.18 -11.32
CA ASN A 94 -7.52 6.32 -12.28
C ASN A 94 -7.79 7.08 -13.58
N TYR A 95 -7.50 6.41 -14.71
CA TYR A 95 -7.65 6.96 -16.05
C TYR A 95 -8.54 6.05 -16.90
N SER A 96 -9.49 6.66 -17.58
CA SER A 96 -10.43 6.02 -18.49
C SER A 96 -9.84 5.94 -19.90
N THR A 97 -8.98 4.94 -20.13
CA THR A 97 -8.39 4.68 -21.46
C THR A 97 -9.07 3.48 -22.13
N CYS A 98 -8.53 2.97 -23.26
CA CYS A 98 -9.05 1.75 -23.89
C CYS A 98 -8.98 0.51 -22.97
N CYS A 99 -8.05 0.53 -22.02
CA CYS A 99 -8.04 -0.32 -20.84
C CYS A 99 -8.04 0.59 -19.59
N TYR A 100 -8.58 0.12 -18.48
CA TYR A 100 -8.55 0.91 -17.26
C TYR A 100 -7.11 1.00 -16.75
N HIS A 101 -6.59 2.21 -16.58
CA HIS A 101 -5.22 2.44 -16.13
C HIS A 101 -5.23 3.06 -14.74
N ALA A 102 -4.42 2.54 -13.83
CA ALA A 102 -4.30 3.03 -12.47
C ALA A 102 -2.83 3.26 -12.10
N GLU A 103 -2.51 4.48 -11.66
CA GLU A 103 -1.26 4.82 -11.01
C GLU A 103 -1.47 4.77 -9.50
N THR A 104 -0.80 3.84 -8.82
CA THR A 104 -0.89 3.65 -7.38
C THR A 104 0.35 4.17 -6.67
N HIS A 105 0.17 5.15 -5.79
CA HIS A 105 1.20 5.69 -4.91
C HIS A 105 0.99 5.25 -3.46
N TYR A 106 2.08 4.98 -2.74
CA TYR A 106 2.05 4.66 -1.32
C TYR A 106 2.97 5.63 -0.55
N TYR A 107 2.41 6.23 0.49
CA TYR A 107 3.10 7.16 1.37
C TYR A 107 3.04 6.64 2.81
N MET A 108 4.19 6.29 3.38
CA MET A 108 4.32 5.88 4.77
C MET A 108 4.54 7.12 5.64
N ILE A 109 3.67 7.32 6.63
CA ILE A 109 3.73 8.47 7.53
C ILE A 109 4.39 8.05 8.83
N THR A 110 5.47 8.75 9.17
CA THR A 110 6.26 8.47 10.37
C THR A 110 5.59 8.98 11.64
N ASP A 111 6.12 8.59 12.79
CA ASP A 111 5.80 9.15 14.11
C ASP A 111 6.04 10.67 14.23
N THR A 112 6.93 11.22 13.41
CA THR A 112 7.25 12.65 13.33
C THR A 112 6.49 13.39 12.22
N ASN A 113 5.51 12.75 11.58
CA ASN A 113 4.72 13.28 10.46
C ASN A 113 5.52 13.52 9.16
N GLU A 114 6.72 12.97 9.04
CA GLU A 114 7.45 12.92 7.77
C GLU A 114 6.84 11.84 6.86
N SER A 115 6.90 12.06 5.55
CA SER A 115 6.37 11.13 4.54
C SER A 115 7.51 10.44 3.77
N ILE A 116 7.43 9.12 3.66
CA ILE A 116 8.35 8.29 2.87
C ILE A 116 7.55 7.64 1.74
N SER A 117 7.93 7.90 0.49
CA SER A 117 7.27 7.33 -0.69
C SER A 117 7.89 6.00 -1.08
N LEU A 118 7.06 4.99 -1.34
CA LEU A 118 7.49 3.80 -2.09
C LEU A 118 7.50 4.10 -3.59
N PRO A 119 8.26 3.34 -4.41
CA PRO A 119 8.14 3.40 -5.86
C PRO A 119 6.69 3.15 -6.27
N TYR A 120 6.12 4.05 -7.07
CA TYR A 120 4.74 3.91 -7.53
C TYR A 120 4.57 2.69 -8.44
N ILE A 121 3.31 2.26 -8.59
CA ILE A 121 2.93 1.10 -9.40
C ILE A 121 1.97 1.56 -10.48
N GLU A 122 2.15 1.05 -11.69
CA GLU A 122 1.20 1.20 -12.79
C GLU A 122 0.53 -0.15 -13.02
N ASN A 123 -0.80 -0.17 -13.09
CA ASN A 123 -1.59 -1.33 -13.48
C ASN A 123 -2.48 -0.97 -14.67
N GLU A 124 -2.63 -1.91 -15.60
CA GLU A 124 -3.55 -1.82 -16.73
C GLU A 124 -4.52 -3.01 -16.71
N PHE A 125 -5.81 -2.70 -16.68
CA PHE A 125 -6.90 -3.66 -16.58
C PHE A 125 -7.73 -3.63 -17.86
N CYS A 126 -7.46 -4.60 -18.73
CA CYS A 126 -8.25 -4.90 -19.93
C CYS A 126 -9.21 -6.07 -19.65
N GLU A 127 -10.05 -6.45 -20.62
CA GLU A 127 -11.08 -7.51 -20.47
C GLU A 127 -10.57 -8.84 -19.89
N ASN A 128 -9.29 -9.18 -20.12
CA ASN A 128 -8.69 -10.45 -19.68
C ASN A 128 -7.55 -10.27 -18.67
N THR A 129 -7.40 -9.08 -18.07
CA THR A 129 -6.39 -8.88 -17.03
C THR A 129 -6.77 -9.71 -15.81
N THR A 130 -5.86 -10.59 -15.40
CA THR A 130 -6.04 -11.47 -14.23
C THR A 130 -4.98 -11.25 -13.17
N THR A 131 -4.15 -10.21 -13.34
CA THR A 131 -3.02 -9.92 -12.46
C THR A 131 -3.02 -8.45 -12.06
N GLU A 132 -2.56 -8.18 -10.85
CA GLU A 132 -2.36 -6.83 -10.32
C GLU A 132 -1.04 -6.78 -9.56
N VAL A 133 -0.25 -5.74 -9.77
CA VAL A 133 0.91 -5.43 -8.95
C VAL A 133 0.47 -4.58 -7.77
N GLN A 134 0.87 -4.97 -6.56
CA GLN A 134 0.58 -4.22 -5.33
C GLN A 134 1.65 -4.45 -4.26
N TYR A 135 1.74 -3.52 -3.29
CA TYR A 135 2.49 -3.77 -2.06
C TYR A 135 1.61 -4.46 -1.02
N ILE A 136 2.19 -5.41 -0.30
CA ILE A 136 1.61 -6.07 0.87
C ILE A 136 2.43 -5.68 2.09
N PHE A 137 1.74 -5.14 3.09
CA PHE A 137 2.31 -4.71 4.38
C PHE A 137 2.16 -5.80 5.45
N PRO A 138 2.93 -5.74 6.56
CA PRO A 138 2.97 -6.81 7.56
C PRO A 138 1.61 -7.22 8.13
N VAL A 139 0.70 -6.26 8.30
CA VAL A 139 -0.64 -6.50 8.88
C VAL A 139 -1.67 -7.03 7.87
N GLN A 140 -1.33 -7.10 6.59
CA GLN A 140 -2.25 -7.59 5.56
C GLN A 140 -2.16 -9.10 5.39
N LYS A 141 -3.11 -9.68 4.65
CA LYS A 141 -3.09 -11.10 4.31
C LYS A 141 -1.81 -11.41 3.52
N LEU A 142 -1.09 -12.46 3.93
CA LEU A 142 0.22 -12.84 3.37
C LEU A 142 1.36 -11.84 3.68
N GLY A 143 1.12 -10.84 4.53
CA GLY A 143 2.15 -9.95 5.06
C GLY A 143 3.19 -10.70 5.90
N LYS A 144 4.39 -10.13 5.99
CA LYS A 144 5.49 -10.63 6.81
C LYS A 144 5.94 -9.53 7.76
N GLU A 145 6.22 -9.89 9.00
CA GLU A 145 6.72 -8.96 10.02
C GLU A 145 7.95 -8.19 9.52
N ALA A 146 7.97 -6.87 9.74
CA ALA A 146 9.05 -5.97 9.33
C ALA A 146 9.45 -6.00 7.84
N ILE A 147 8.61 -6.56 6.96
CA ILE A 147 8.89 -6.66 5.53
C ILE A 147 7.74 -6.08 4.71
N ILE A 148 8.09 -5.24 3.75
CA ILE A 148 7.16 -4.78 2.70
C ILE A 148 7.41 -5.64 1.46
N LEU A 149 6.35 -6.23 0.89
CA LEU A 149 6.46 -7.09 -0.29
C LEU A 149 5.83 -6.39 -1.50
N LYS A 150 6.60 -6.16 -2.56
CA LYS A 150 6.02 -5.85 -3.88
C LYS A 150 5.66 -7.16 -4.56
N THR A 151 4.40 -7.32 -4.92
CA THR A 151 3.86 -8.59 -5.40
C THR A 151 3.08 -8.40 -6.68
N GLU A 152 3.10 -9.42 -7.54
CA GLU A 152 2.14 -9.60 -8.63
C GLU A 152 1.15 -10.68 -8.16
N VAL A 153 -0.11 -10.29 -7.99
CA VAL A 153 -1.17 -11.16 -7.50
C VAL A 153 -2.02 -11.59 -8.68
N SER A 154 -2.17 -12.90 -8.85
CA SER A 154 -3.07 -13.48 -9.85
C SER A 154 -4.42 -13.80 -9.22
N PHE A 155 -5.50 -13.46 -9.91
CA PHE A 155 -6.86 -13.73 -9.47
C PHE A 155 -7.53 -14.85 -10.29
N THR A 156 -8.51 -15.50 -9.69
CA THR A 156 -9.48 -16.33 -10.42
C THR A 156 -10.52 -15.45 -11.11
N GLU A 157 -11.31 -16.02 -12.02
CA GLU A 157 -12.48 -15.34 -12.62
C GLU A 157 -13.49 -14.81 -11.57
N LYS A 158 -13.48 -15.38 -10.36
CA LYS A 158 -14.30 -14.94 -9.23
C LYS A 158 -13.62 -13.88 -8.35
N HIS A 159 -12.54 -13.28 -8.82
CA HIS A 159 -11.77 -12.24 -8.10
C HIS A 159 -11.23 -12.71 -6.74
N THR A 160 -10.90 -14.00 -6.62
CA THR A 160 -10.18 -14.54 -5.46
C THR A 160 -8.71 -14.71 -5.79
N ILE A 161 -7.81 -14.47 -4.84
CA ILE A 161 -6.37 -14.72 -5.02
C ILE A 161 -6.17 -16.19 -5.40
N LYS A 162 -5.53 -16.41 -6.55
CA LYS A 162 -5.14 -17.72 -7.10
C LYS A 162 -3.68 -18.02 -6.79
N ASP A 163 -2.82 -17.05 -7.05
CA ASP A 163 -1.37 -17.17 -6.89
C ASP A 163 -0.76 -15.81 -6.57
N LEU A 164 0.44 -15.83 -5.98
CA LEU A 164 1.19 -14.63 -5.64
C LEU A 164 2.66 -14.82 -5.96
N LYS A 165 3.21 -13.87 -6.72
CA LYS A 165 4.63 -13.79 -7.05
C LYS A 165 5.25 -12.58 -6.36
N ILE A 166 6.28 -12.82 -5.56
CA ILE A 166 7.08 -11.73 -4.97
C ILE A 166 8.01 -11.18 -6.05
N LEU A 167 7.87 -9.90 -6.36
CA LEU A 167 8.74 -9.18 -7.29
C LEU A 167 9.94 -8.59 -6.56
N GLN A 168 9.72 -8.10 -5.34
CA GLN A 168 10.71 -7.41 -4.52
C GLN A 168 10.30 -7.49 -3.05
N SER A 169 11.29 -7.57 -2.16
CA SER A 169 11.07 -7.41 -0.72
C SER A 169 11.94 -6.29 -0.18
N PHE A 170 11.40 -5.52 0.76
CA PHE A 170 12.10 -4.47 1.47
C PHE A 170 12.08 -4.83 2.96
N ALA A 171 13.25 -5.12 3.52
CA ALA A 171 13.41 -5.25 4.96
C ALA A 171 13.35 -3.84 5.57
N TRP A 172 12.40 -3.61 6.47
CA TRP A 172 12.19 -2.30 7.08
C TRP A 172 13.17 -2.08 8.23
N ASN A 173 13.82 -0.91 8.25
CA ASN A 173 14.90 -0.57 9.18
C ASN A 173 16.08 -1.56 9.17
N ASP A 174 16.26 -2.31 8.08
CA ASP A 174 17.54 -2.96 7.79
C ASP A 174 18.48 -1.94 7.15
N ASP A 175 19.77 -2.04 7.42
CA ASP A 175 20.80 -1.14 6.89
C ASP A 175 20.85 -1.17 5.34
N ASP A 176 20.20 -2.19 4.76
CA ASP A 176 20.14 -2.52 3.34
C ASP A 176 18.79 -2.17 2.66
N PHE A 177 17.99 -1.21 3.15
CA PHE A 177 16.73 -0.78 2.50
C PHE A 177 16.90 -0.37 1.00
N ASN A 178 18.14 -0.21 0.53
CA ASN A 178 18.51 0.04 -0.86
C ASN A 178 18.85 -1.21 -1.70
N ASP A 179 18.98 -2.40 -1.12
CA ASP A 179 19.41 -3.59 -1.83
C ASP A 179 18.23 -4.52 -2.16
N ASN A 180 17.92 -4.56 -3.45
CA ASN A 180 16.89 -5.41 -4.07
C ASN A 180 17.19 -6.90 -3.87
N GLU A 181 16.88 -7.46 -2.70
CA GLU A 181 16.81 -8.92 -2.55
C GLU A 181 15.48 -9.43 -3.14
N SER A 182 15.55 -10.00 -4.35
CA SER A 182 14.45 -10.75 -4.94
C SER A 182 14.44 -12.17 -4.36
N VAL A 183 13.56 -12.45 -3.38
CA VAL A 183 13.33 -13.82 -2.89
C VAL A 183 12.06 -14.37 -3.51
N ALA A 184 12.20 -15.30 -4.47
CA ALA A 184 11.08 -16.05 -5.01
C ALA A 184 10.57 -17.05 -3.95
N TYR A 185 9.39 -16.80 -3.39
CA TYR A 185 8.64 -17.79 -2.61
C TYR A 185 7.49 -18.32 -3.47
N SER A 186 7.47 -19.63 -3.73
CA SER A 186 6.28 -20.34 -4.22
C SER A 186 5.71 -21.13 -3.04
N GLY A 187 4.53 -20.77 -2.57
CA GLY A 187 3.85 -21.54 -1.54
C GLY A 187 2.63 -20.84 -0.97
N ILE A 188 1.46 -21.19 -1.49
CA ILE A 188 0.23 -21.14 -0.70
C ILE A 188 -0.13 -22.60 -0.41
N ASP A 189 0.19 -23.04 0.81
CA ASP A 189 -0.42 -24.24 1.38
C ASP A 189 -1.87 -23.88 1.69
N ASN A 190 -2.79 -24.37 0.85
CA ASN A 190 -4.22 -24.30 1.11
C ASN A 190 -4.55 -25.28 2.24
N ASN A 191 -4.90 -24.75 3.42
CA ASN A 191 -5.62 -25.51 4.44
C ASN A 191 -7.01 -24.90 4.64
#